data_AF-A0A966C8M8-F1
#
_entry.id   AF-A0A966C8M8-F1
#
_cell.length_a   1.000
_cell.length_b   1.000
_cell.length_c   1.000
_cell.angle_alpha   90.00
_cell.angle_beta   90.00
_cell.angle_gamma   90.00
#
_symmetry.space_group_name_H-M   'P 1'
#
loop_
_entity.id
_entity.type
_entity.pdbx_description
1 polymer ?
#
loop_
_entity_poly.entity_id
_entity_poly.type
_entity_poly.pdbx_seq_one_letter_code
_entity_poly.pdbx_strand_id
1 'polypeptide(L)'
;MKRSDHTPPLFRNLTSYVGALLVLGGTVLLIAALISQMLFFRSNPYAGIVTFMVLPLFVGFGGVIFLWGMRRESVRRRRLGSDAVAAYPSLDLNVPRQRRRFAWAMVAGLFLVVVIGVAGYHGFLFTESVTFCGQLCHSVMQPEHTAYLASPHA
;
A
#
# COMPACT_ATOMS: atom_id res chain seq x y z
N MET A 1 31.48 32.08 -6.45
CA MET A 1 31.12 30.69 -6.80
C MET A 1 30.32 30.11 -5.63
N LYS A 2 28.99 30.14 -5.70
CA LYS A 2 28.11 29.68 -4.60
C LYS A 2 28.09 28.16 -4.63
N ARG A 3 28.72 27.51 -3.64
CA ARG A 3 28.66 26.06 -3.44
C ARG A 3 27.19 25.68 -3.30
N SER A 4 26.65 24.93 -4.25
CA SER A 4 25.27 24.45 -4.16
C SER A 4 25.26 23.33 -3.13
N ASP A 5 25.06 23.69 -1.85
CA ASP A 5 24.91 22.72 -0.78
C ASP A 5 23.73 21.81 -1.10
N HIS A 6 24.05 20.63 -1.65
CA HIS A 6 23.10 19.58 -1.96
C HIS A 6 22.65 18.95 -0.65
N THR A 7 21.69 19.60 0.01
CA THR A 7 21.05 19.01 1.16
C THR A 7 20.37 17.71 0.72
N PRO A 8 20.61 16.57 1.41
CA PRO A 8 19.89 15.33 1.14
C PRO A 8 18.39 15.54 0.98
N PRO A 9 17.72 14.85 0.04
CA PRO A 9 16.27 14.84 0.02
C PRO A 9 15.70 14.22 1.31
N LEU A 10 14.49 14.63 1.72
CA LEU A 10 13.87 14.20 2.99
C LEU A 10 13.59 12.69 3.08
N PHE A 11 13.42 12.02 1.94
CA PHE A 11 13.22 10.57 1.89
C PHE A 11 14.51 9.78 2.18
N ARG A 12 15.68 10.43 2.25
CA ARG A 12 16.98 9.79 2.53
C ARG A 12 17.13 9.52 4.02
N ASN A 13 16.31 8.62 4.53
CA ASN A 13 16.27 8.19 5.93
C ASN A 13 15.87 6.70 5.98
N LEU A 14 16.46 5.94 6.92
CA LEU A 14 16.20 4.50 7.06
C LEU A 14 14.70 4.16 7.18
N THR A 15 13.95 4.93 7.97
CA THR A 15 12.50 4.72 8.14
C THR A 15 11.72 4.94 6.85
N SER A 16 12.06 5.97 6.06
CA SER A 16 11.47 6.17 4.74
C SER A 16 11.90 5.07 3.75
N TYR A 17 13.13 4.55 3.82
CA TYR A 17 13.54 3.41 2.99
C TYR A 17 12.81 2.12 3.33
N VAL A 18 12.60 1.82 4.62
CA VAL A 18 11.80 0.67 5.06
C VAL A 18 10.35 0.82 4.58
N GLY A 19 9.75 2.00 4.75
CA GLY A 19 8.40 2.26 4.23
C GLY A 19 8.31 2.10 2.71
N ALA A 20 9.29 2.63 1.96
CA ALA A 20 9.34 2.48 0.51
C ALA A 20 9.50 1.03 0.07
N LEU A 21 10.33 0.25 0.77
CA LEU A 21 10.51 -1.18 0.50
C LEU A 21 9.21 -1.96 0.71
N LEU A 22 8.49 -1.67 1.81
CA LEU A 22 7.19 -2.30 2.10
C LEU A 22 6.14 -1.94 1.05
N VAL A 23 6.07 -0.67 0.63
CA VAL A 23 5.14 -0.25 -0.43
C VAL A 23 5.45 -0.93 -1.75
N LEU A 24 6.71 -0.85 -2.22
CA LEU A 24 7.10 -1.40 -3.51
C LEU A 24 7.00 -2.93 -3.52
N GLY A 25 7.59 -3.59 -2.52
CA GLY A 25 7.52 -5.03 -2.37
C GLY A 25 6.09 -5.54 -2.19
N GLY A 26 5.31 -4.89 -1.32
CA GLY A 26 3.91 -5.23 -1.09
C GLY A 26 3.04 -5.06 -2.34
N THR A 27 3.25 -3.98 -3.10
CA THR A 27 2.49 -3.73 -4.34
C THR A 27 2.85 -4.76 -5.43
N VAL A 28 4.13 -5.09 -5.58
CA VAL A 28 4.58 -6.13 -6.52
C VAL A 28 4.00 -7.49 -6.14
N LEU A 29 4.05 -7.85 -4.86
CA LEU A 29 3.46 -9.10 -4.36
C LEU A 29 1.95 -9.13 -4.53
N LEU A 30 1.26 -8.01 -4.30
CA LEU A 30 -0.18 -7.89 -4.52
C LEU A 30 -0.54 -8.12 -5.99
N ILE A 31 0.15 -7.45 -6.92
CA ILE A 31 -0.08 -7.64 -8.36
C ILE A 31 0.24 -9.09 -8.76
N ALA A 32 1.34 -9.66 -8.28
CA ALA A 32 1.70 -11.05 -8.56
C ALA A 32 0.64 -12.03 -8.01
N ALA A 33 0.11 -11.77 -6.81
CA ALA A 33 -0.95 -12.59 -6.21
C ALA A 33 -2.25 -12.52 -7.03
N LEU A 34 -2.66 -11.33 -7.47
CA LEU A 34 -3.82 -11.15 -8.34
C LEU A 34 -3.66 -11.91 -9.67
N ILE A 35 -2.48 -11.79 -10.30
CA ILE A 35 -2.17 -12.53 -11.54
C ILE A 35 -2.18 -14.04 -11.29
N SER A 36 -1.62 -14.50 -10.17
CA SER A 36 -1.58 -15.93 -9.85
C SER A 36 -2.98 -16.53 -9.71
N GLN A 37 -3.94 -15.78 -9.14
CA GLN A 37 -5.32 -16.22 -9.01
C GLN A 37 -6.04 -16.33 -10.37
N MET A 38 -5.63 -15.53 -11.36
CA MET A 38 -6.16 -15.63 -12.72
C MET A 38 -5.56 -16.79 -13.52
N LEU A 39 -4.28 -17.11 -13.27
CA LEU A 39 -3.55 -18.15 -14.01
C LEU A 39 -3.74 -19.56 -13.43
N PHE A 40 -3.87 -19.67 -12.11
CA PHE A 40 -3.94 -20.95 -11.42
C PHE A 40 -5.32 -21.13 -10.79
N PHE A 41 -6.16 -21.97 -11.41
CA PHE A 41 -7.50 -22.36 -10.91
C PHE A 41 -7.45 -23.26 -9.65
N ARG A 42 -6.45 -23.11 -8.78
CA ARG A 42 -6.40 -23.86 -7.52
C ARG A 42 -7.24 -23.14 -6.46
N SER A 43 -8.26 -23.81 -5.95
CA SER A 43 -9.11 -23.34 -4.86
C SER A 43 -8.37 -23.43 -3.51
N ASN A 44 -7.59 -22.40 -3.19
CA ASN A 44 -7.08 -22.20 -1.83
C ASN A 44 -7.86 -21.06 -1.15
N PRO A 45 -8.73 -21.36 -0.15
CA PRO A 45 -9.53 -20.36 0.54
C PRO A 45 -8.67 -19.27 1.22
N TYR A 46 -7.46 -19.63 1.66
CA TYR A 46 -6.55 -18.70 2.33
C TYR A 46 -5.88 -17.70 1.37
N ALA A 47 -5.84 -18.00 0.07
CA ALA A 47 -5.25 -17.09 -0.91
C ALA A 47 -6.01 -15.75 -0.96
N GLY A 48 -7.34 -15.78 -0.80
CA GLY A 48 -8.16 -14.56 -0.76
C GLY A 48 -7.83 -13.66 0.44
N ILE A 49 -7.62 -14.25 1.63
CA ILE A 49 -7.20 -13.49 2.83
C ILE A 49 -5.87 -12.80 2.56
N VAL A 50 -4.88 -13.54 2.06
CA VAL A 50 -3.54 -12.99 1.82
C VAL A 50 -3.59 -11.86 0.79
N THR A 51 -4.28 -12.08 -0.33
CA THR A 51 -4.33 -11.13 -1.45
C THR A 51 -5.15 -9.88 -1.12
N PHE A 52 -6.33 -10.01 -0.51
CA PHE A 52 -7.28 -8.91 -0.37
C PHE A 52 -7.26 -8.24 1.01
N MET A 53 -6.68 -8.86 2.03
CA MET A 53 -6.59 -8.27 3.38
C MET A 53 -5.15 -7.99 3.80
N VAL A 54 -4.29 -9.01 3.75
CA VAL A 54 -2.93 -8.91 4.30
C VAL A 54 -2.04 -8.00 3.44
N LEU A 55 -1.92 -8.27 2.14
CA LEU A 55 -1.04 -7.50 1.27
C LEU A 55 -1.43 -6.00 1.16
N PRO A 56 -2.71 -5.62 1.02
CA PRO A 56 -3.12 -4.22 1.02
C PRO A 56 -2.76 -3.50 2.33
N LEU A 57 -2.86 -4.20 3.47
CA LEU A 57 -2.48 -3.67 4.77
C LEU A 57 -0.99 -3.36 4.84
N PHE A 58 -0.12 -4.25 4.33
CA PHE A 58 1.32 -3.98 4.26
C PHE A 58 1.65 -2.80 3.35
N VAL A 59 0.97 -2.67 2.20
CA VAL A 59 1.15 -1.54 1.29
C VAL A 59 0.72 -0.23 1.95
N GLY A 60 -0.47 -0.19 2.56
CA GLY A 60 -0.98 0.98 3.27
C GLY A 60 -0.10 1.37 4.46
N PHE A 61 0.27 0.39 5.29
CA PHE A 61 1.15 0.60 6.44
C PHE A 61 2.55 1.07 6.03
N GLY A 62 3.13 0.48 4.97
CA GLY A 62 4.38 0.94 4.38
C GLY A 62 4.30 2.40 3.92
N GLY A 63 3.16 2.81 3.32
CA GLY A 63 2.91 4.19 2.92
C GLY A 63 2.86 5.14 4.12
N VAL A 64 2.19 4.74 5.20
CA VAL A 64 2.16 5.50 6.46
C VAL A 64 3.56 5.65 7.05
N ILE A 65 4.36 4.56 7.10
CA ILE A 65 5.75 4.62 7.57
C ILE A 65 6.59 5.54 6.67
N PHE A 66 6.42 5.49 5.36
CA PHE A 66 7.15 6.33 4.41
C PHE A 66 6.91 7.82 4.68
N LEU A 67 5.63 8.21 4.78
CA LEU A 67 5.22 9.58 5.08
C LEU A 67 5.65 10.01 6.49
N TRP A 68 5.53 9.12 7.48
CA TRP A 68 5.99 9.37 8.84
C TRP A 68 7.50 9.60 8.91
N GLY A 69 8.29 8.80 8.20
CA GLY A 69 9.73 8.95 8.10
C GLY A 69 10.12 10.31 7.54
N MET A 70 9.46 10.76 6.47
CA MET A 70 9.70 12.09 5.90
C MET A 70 9.30 13.21 6.86
N ARG A 71 8.17 13.06 7.58
CA ARG A 71 7.72 14.04 8.59
C ARG A 71 8.66 14.10 9.79
N ARG A 72 9.17 12.95 10.26
CA ARG A 72 10.13 12.90 11.36
C ARG A 72 11.44 13.57 10.97
N GLU A 73 11.95 13.29 9.76
CA GLU A 73 13.18 13.90 9.26
C GLU A 73 13.00 15.42 9.06
N SER A 74 11.83 15.88 8.59
CA SER A 74 11.54 17.31 8.46
C SER A 74 11.54 18.02 9.81
N VAL A 75 10.89 17.43 10.83
CA VAL A 75 10.86 17.99 12.18
C VAL A 75 12.24 17.95 12.84
N ARG A 76 13.02 16.88 12.64
CA ARG A 76 14.39 16.77 13.16
C ARG A 76 15.28 17.90 12.63
N ARG A 77 15.25 18.15 11.32
CA ARG A 77 16.06 19.21 10.69
C ARG A 77 15.66 20.62 11.16
N ARG A 78 14.37 20.85 11.42
CA ARG A 78 13.89 22.10 12.01
C ARG A 78 14.45 22.34 13.41
N ARG A 79 14.46 21.30 14.26
CA ARG A 79 14.94 21.41 15.64
C ARG A 79 16.46 21.61 15.73
N LEU A 80 17.21 21.14 14.75
CA LEU A 80 18.66 21.26 14.70
C LEU A 80 19.16 22.62 14.17
N GLY A 81 18.27 23.60 13.96
CA GLY A 81 18.67 24.99 13.66
C GLY A 81 19.48 25.15 12.37
N SER A 82 19.32 24.24 11.40
CA SER A 82 20.02 24.36 10.11
C SER A 82 19.38 25.46 9.28
N ASP A 83 19.81 26.71 9.46
CA ASP A 83 19.40 27.88 8.64
C ASP A 83 19.63 27.68 7.13
N ALA A 84 20.43 26.68 6.75
CA ALA A 84 20.66 26.25 5.36
C ALA A 84 19.53 25.37 4.76
N VAL A 85 18.57 24.89 5.55
CA VAL A 85 17.52 23.97 5.08
C VAL A 85 16.16 24.66 5.18
N ALA A 86 15.54 24.94 4.04
CA ALA A 86 14.21 25.56 3.96
C ALA A 86 13.20 24.90 4.91
N ALA A 87 12.47 25.71 5.69
CA ALA A 87 11.54 25.25 6.74
C ALA A 87 10.46 24.28 6.22
N TYR A 88 10.00 24.50 5.00
CA TYR A 88 9.09 23.62 4.27
C TYR A 88 9.69 23.30 2.90
N PRO A 89 9.36 22.15 2.28
CA PRO A 89 9.69 21.92 0.88
C PRO A 89 9.07 23.05 0.05
N SER A 90 9.89 23.90 -0.56
CA SER A 90 9.42 24.98 -1.44
C SER A 90 8.72 24.34 -2.62
N LEU A 91 7.40 24.48 -2.78
CA LEU A 91 6.65 23.89 -3.89
C LEU A 91 6.60 24.83 -5.10
N ASP A 92 7.70 24.96 -5.85
CA ASP A 92 7.74 25.77 -7.07
C ASP A 92 7.44 24.92 -8.31
N LEU A 93 6.19 25.00 -8.81
CA LEU A 93 5.74 24.30 -10.01
C LEU A 93 6.23 24.94 -11.32
N ASN A 94 6.81 26.13 -11.25
CA ASN A 94 7.41 26.79 -12.42
C ASN A 94 8.76 26.15 -12.76
N VAL A 95 9.47 25.60 -11.77
CA VAL A 95 10.72 24.87 -11.98
C VAL A 95 10.42 23.48 -12.60
N PRO A 96 10.92 23.18 -13.81
CA PRO A 96 10.54 21.97 -14.55
C PRO A 96 10.93 20.67 -13.83
N ARG A 97 12.07 20.66 -13.12
CA ARG A 97 12.51 19.50 -12.32
C ARG A 97 11.54 19.20 -11.17
N GLN A 98 11.02 20.24 -10.53
CA GLN A 98 10.13 20.11 -9.41
C GLN A 98 8.72 19.71 -9.85
N ARG A 99 8.22 20.33 -10.92
CA ARG A 99 6.96 19.95 -11.57
C ARG A 99 6.94 18.46 -11.93
N ARG A 100 8.03 17.94 -12.50
CA ARG A 100 8.14 16.52 -12.87
C ARG A 100 8.10 15.60 -11.65
N ARG A 101 8.79 15.95 -10.56
CA ARG A 101 8.78 15.16 -9.31
C ARG A 101 7.40 15.16 -8.66
N PHE A 102 6.74 16.31 -8.62
CA PHE A 102 5.39 16.43 -8.09
C PHE A 102 4.39 15.62 -8.93
N ALA A 103 4.46 15.72 -10.26
CA ALA A 103 3.62 14.93 -11.16
C ALA A 103 3.79 13.41 -10.93
N TRP A 104 5.03 12.92 -10.85
CA TRP A 104 5.30 11.51 -10.54
C TRP A 104 4.79 11.08 -9.16
N ALA A 105 4.99 11.92 -8.14
CA ALA A 105 4.48 11.63 -6.80
C ALA A 105 2.95 11.57 -6.77
N MET A 106 2.27 12.47 -7.51
CA MET A 106 0.82 12.48 -7.62
C MET A 106 0.30 11.24 -8.36
N VAL A 107 0.89 10.89 -9.50
CA VAL A 107 0.52 9.70 -10.26
C VAL A 107 0.75 8.43 -9.45
N ALA A 108 1.91 8.31 -8.78
CA ALA A 108 2.20 7.16 -7.92
C ALA A 108 1.26 7.08 -6.71
N GLY A 109 0.94 8.23 -6.10
CA GLY A 109 -0.01 8.30 -4.99
C GLY A 109 -1.43 7.91 -5.40
N LEU A 110 -1.91 8.44 -6.53
CA LEU A 110 -3.21 8.08 -7.09
C LEU A 110 -3.28 6.59 -7.43
N PHE A 111 -2.24 6.06 -8.08
CA PHE A 111 -2.13 4.64 -8.37
C PHE A 111 -2.25 3.79 -7.09
N LEU A 112 -1.52 4.15 -6.04
CA LEU A 112 -1.56 3.43 -4.77
C LEU A 112 -2.95 3.48 -4.12
N VAL A 113 -3.61 4.64 -4.14
CA VAL A 113 -4.98 4.80 -3.64
C VAL A 113 -5.95 3.91 -4.40
N VAL A 114 -5.87 3.89 -5.73
CA VAL A 114 -6.72 3.02 -6.57
C VAL A 114 -6.46 1.55 -6.27
N VAL A 115 -5.20 1.13 -6.18
CA VAL A 115 -4.83 -0.25 -5.87
C VAL A 115 -5.38 -0.69 -4.52
N ILE A 116 -5.20 0.12 -3.47
CA ILE A 116 -5.74 -0.18 -2.13
C ILE A 116 -7.27 -0.18 -2.15
N GLY A 117 -7.90 0.78 -2.83
CA GLY A 117 -9.36 0.87 -2.92
C GLY A 117 -9.97 -0.35 -3.62
N VAL A 118 -9.40 -0.76 -4.75
CA VAL A 118 -9.83 -1.97 -5.48
C VAL A 118 -9.61 -3.21 -4.64
N ALA A 119 -8.42 -3.37 -4.04
CA ALA A 119 -8.13 -4.53 -3.20
C ALA A 119 -9.07 -4.60 -1.97
N GLY A 120 -9.37 -3.46 -1.35
CA GLY A 120 -10.34 -3.37 -0.25
C GLY A 120 -11.76 -3.72 -0.68
N TYR A 121 -12.20 -3.25 -1.85
CA TYR A 121 -13.50 -3.62 -2.42
C TYR A 121 -13.60 -5.13 -2.69
N HIS A 122 -12.57 -5.71 -3.30
CA HIS A 122 -12.50 -7.17 -3.48
C HIS A 122 -12.40 -7.92 -2.15
N GLY A 123 -11.74 -7.34 -1.13
CA GLY A 123 -11.72 -7.89 0.23
C GLY A 123 -13.10 -7.96 0.85
N PHE A 124 -13.92 -6.92 0.67
CA PHE A 124 -15.32 -6.92 1.10
C PHE A 124 -16.15 -7.97 0.35
N LEU A 125 -16.03 -8.06 -0.97
CA LEU A 125 -16.71 -9.10 -1.74
C LEU A 125 -16.25 -10.50 -1.35
N PHE A 126 -14.97 -10.65 -1.01
CA PHE A 126 -14.43 -11.92 -0.54
C PHE A 126 -15.03 -12.33 0.81
N THR A 127 -15.24 -11.39 1.74
CA THR A 127 -15.88 -11.71 3.03
C THR A 127 -17.34 -12.14 2.90
N GLU A 128 -18.02 -11.73 1.84
CA GLU A 128 -19.40 -12.14 1.53
C GLU A 128 -19.48 -13.43 0.71
N SER A 129 -18.34 -14.02 0.34
CA SER A 129 -18.31 -15.23 -0.50
C SER A 129 -18.56 -16.51 0.30
N VAL A 130 -19.11 -17.53 -0.36
CA VAL A 130 -19.27 -18.89 0.20
C VAL A 130 -17.93 -19.48 0.62
N THR A 131 -16.85 -19.17 -0.11
CA THR A 131 -15.48 -19.58 0.25
C THR A 131 -15.06 -19.03 1.62
N PHE A 132 -15.39 -17.79 1.93
CA PHE A 132 -15.07 -17.21 3.23
C PHE A 132 -16.01 -17.72 4.32
N CYS A 133 -17.30 -17.48 4.18
CA CYS A 133 -18.28 -17.84 5.20
C CYS A 133 -18.35 -19.36 5.43
N GLY A 134 -18.33 -20.16 4.37
CA GLY A 134 -18.50 -21.61 4.45
C GLY A 134 -17.23 -22.40 4.78
N GLN A 135 -16.07 -21.96 4.28
CA GLN A 135 -14.82 -22.74 4.42
C GLN A 135 -13.85 -22.14 5.45
N LEU A 136 -13.80 -20.82 5.60
CA LEU A 136 -12.93 -20.16 6.59
C LEU A 136 -13.58 -20.06 7.97
N CYS A 137 -14.88 -19.74 8.06
CA CYS A 137 -15.64 -19.75 9.31
C CYS A 137 -16.26 -21.13 9.64
N HIS A 138 -15.68 -22.20 9.08
CA HIS A 138 -16.31 -23.53 9.00
C HIS A 138 -16.85 -24.05 10.34
N SER A 139 -16.25 -23.76 11.50
CA SER A 139 -16.72 -24.34 12.76
C SER A 139 -18.11 -23.85 13.16
N VAL A 140 -18.42 -22.59 12.86
CA VAL A 140 -19.70 -21.95 13.17
C VAL A 140 -20.66 -22.08 12.00
N MET A 141 -20.13 -22.00 10.77
CA MET A 141 -20.93 -22.01 9.55
C MET A 141 -21.10 -23.40 8.93
N GLN A 142 -20.59 -24.48 9.54
CA GLN A 142 -20.72 -25.85 9.03
C GLN A 142 -22.17 -26.23 8.66
N PRO A 143 -23.18 -26.05 9.54
CA PRO A 143 -24.55 -26.45 9.20
C PRO A 143 -25.08 -25.70 7.97
N GLU A 144 -24.87 -24.39 7.92
CA GLU A 144 -25.31 -23.55 6.80
C GLU A 144 -24.58 -23.88 5.49
N HIS A 145 -23.28 -24.11 5.54
CA HIS A 145 -22.51 -24.53 4.37
C HIS A 145 -22.96 -25.89 3.86
N THR A 146 -23.27 -26.85 4.74
CA THR A 146 -23.82 -28.15 4.32
C THR A 146 -25.22 -28.04 3.74
N ALA A 147 -26.07 -27.17 4.29
CA ALA A 147 -27.41 -26.90 3.76
C ALA A 147 -27.34 -26.21 2.39
N TYR A 148 -26.44 -25.23 2.22
CA TYR A 148 -26.15 -24.59 0.93
C TYR A 148 -25.78 -25.62 -0.12
N LEU A 149 -24.82 -26.51 0.17
CA LEU A 149 -24.38 -27.57 -0.74
C LEU A 149 -25.47 -28.59 -1.10
N ALA A 150 -26.46 -28.79 -0.22
CA ALA A 150 -27.61 -29.68 -0.46
C ALA A 150 -28.77 -28.98 -1.19
N SER A 151 -28.69 -27.67 -1.41
CA SER A 151 -29.73 -26.85 -2.04
C SER A 151 -29.50 -26.70 -3.56
N PRO A 152 -30.53 -26.37 -4.36
CA PRO A 152 -30.37 -26.05 -5.78
C PRO A 152 -29.68 -24.69 -6.02
N HIS A 153 -29.31 -23.96 -4.97
CA HIS A 153 -28.61 -22.68 -5.04
C HIS A 153 -27.09 -22.80 -4.84
N ALA A 154 -26.57 -24.04 -4.77
CA ALA A 154 -25.15 -24.36 -4.61
C ALA A 154 -24.30 -23.98 -5.83
#